data_AF-A0A171KRZ8-F1
#
_entry.id   AF-A0A171KRZ8-F1
#
_cell.length_a   1.000
_cell.length_b   1.000
_cell.length_c   1.000
_cell.angle_alpha   90.00
_cell.angle_beta   90.00
_cell.angle_gamma   90.00
#
_symmetry.space_group_name_H-M   'P 1'
#
loop_
_entity.id
_entity.type
_entity.pdbx_description
1 polymer ?
#
loop_
_entity_poly.entity_id
_entity_poly.type
_entity_poly.pdbx_seq_one_letter_code
_entity_poly.pdbx_strand_id
1 'polypeptide(L)'
;RRIRQLFLFIDGILALPASLDEAFWQSLASFEKERNMAYISSVERIGIRKGLEQGLRQGLEQGLEQGLHRGLEQGRHEGMAGLLREQLELRFGPLPDAGLTRLHQADGAMLRIWARRLLEAKTLDSVWQ
;
A
#
# COMPACT_ATOMS: atom_id res chain seq x y z
N ARG A 1 30.05 -6.52 26.35
CA ARG A 1 30.94 -5.31 26.36
C ARG A 1 32.17 -5.50 25.46
N ARG A 2 32.93 -6.60 25.58
CA ARG A 2 34.14 -6.88 24.76
C ARG A 2 33.90 -6.92 23.24
N ILE A 3 32.86 -7.59 22.75
CA ILE A 3 32.59 -7.72 21.30
C ILE A 3 32.33 -6.36 20.64
N ARG A 4 31.61 -5.46 21.30
CA ARG A 4 31.33 -4.11 20.79
C ARG A 4 32.60 -3.24 20.71
N GLN A 5 33.49 -3.39 21.70
CA GLN A 5 34.78 -2.70 21.69
C GLN A 5 35.74 -3.26 20.64
N LEU A 6 35.72 -4.57 20.41
CA LEU A 6 36.47 -5.18 19.31
C LEU A 6 35.97 -4.69 17.96
N PHE A 7 34.65 -4.57 17.77
CA PHE A 7 34.07 -4.08 16.54
C PHE A 7 34.44 -2.61 16.27
N LEU A 8 34.29 -1.74 17.28
CA LEU A 8 34.70 -0.33 17.20
C LEU A 8 36.23 -0.16 16.99
N PHE A 9 37.02 -1.08 17.55
CA PHE A 9 38.47 -1.10 17.36
C PHE A 9 38.86 -1.52 15.94
N ILE A 10 38.21 -2.57 15.40
CA ILE A 10 38.42 -3.01 14.02
C ILE A 10 37.93 -1.93 13.04
N ASP A 11 36.73 -1.36 13.23
CA ASP A 11 36.22 -0.25 12.40
C ASP A 11 37.15 0.97 12.48
N GLY A 12 37.72 1.26 13.65
CA GLY A 12 38.69 2.35 13.84
C GLY A 12 40.05 2.11 13.17
N ILE A 13 40.47 0.85 13.00
CA ILE A 13 41.69 0.48 12.27
C ILE A 13 41.42 0.38 10.75
N LEU A 14 40.21 -0.01 10.36
CA LEU A 14 39.79 -0.11 8.96
C LEU A 14 39.35 1.24 8.37
N ALA A 15 39.12 2.26 9.20
CA ALA A 15 38.95 3.65 8.77
C ALA A 15 40.29 4.16 8.19
N LEU A 16 40.48 3.95 6.90
CA LEU A 16 41.67 4.38 6.18
C LEU A 16 41.69 5.92 6.10
N PRO A 17 42.87 6.56 6.17
CA PRO A 17 43.03 7.93 5.73
C PRO A 17 42.45 8.07 4.31
N ALA A 18 41.77 9.17 4.01
CA ALA A 18 41.09 9.36 2.71
C ALA A 18 42.00 9.09 1.48
N SER A 19 43.31 9.25 1.62
CA SER A 19 44.32 8.96 0.60
C SER A 19 44.57 7.47 0.32
N LEU A 20 44.20 6.58 1.24
CA LEU A 20 44.41 5.12 1.13
C LEU A 20 43.11 4.34 0.89
N ASP A 21 41.97 4.99 1.08
CA ASP A 21 40.64 4.38 0.93
C ASP A 21 40.43 3.90 -0.52
N GLU A 22 40.73 4.75 -1.49
CA GLU A 22 40.56 4.46 -2.92
C GLU A 22 41.45 3.29 -3.40
N ALA A 23 42.72 3.25 -2.96
CA ALA A 23 43.65 2.19 -3.33
C ALA A 23 43.25 0.83 -2.72
N PHE A 24 42.72 0.84 -1.50
CA PHE A 24 42.21 -0.36 -0.84
C PHE A 24 40.97 -0.92 -1.55
N TRP A 25 39.99 -0.07 -1.90
CA TRP A 25 38.79 -0.50 -2.61
C TRP A 25 39.09 -1.04 -4.01
N GLN A 26 40.05 -0.45 -4.74
CA GLN A 26 40.51 -0.99 -6.03
C GLN A 26 41.18 -2.36 -5.89
N SER A 27 42.02 -2.54 -4.87
CA SER A 27 42.67 -3.82 -4.61
C SER A 27 41.66 -4.90 -4.20
N LEU A 28 40.68 -4.56 -3.38
CA LEU A 28 39.63 -5.48 -2.95
C LEU A 28 38.76 -5.92 -4.13
N ALA A 29 38.31 -4.97 -4.95
CA ALA A 29 37.51 -5.25 -6.15
C ALA A 29 38.26 -6.14 -7.16
N SER A 30 39.58 -5.95 -7.30
CA SER A 30 40.42 -6.78 -8.18
C SER A 30 40.54 -8.22 -7.66
N PHE A 31 40.67 -8.38 -6.34
CA PHE A 31 40.73 -9.69 -5.69
C PHE A 31 39.39 -10.45 -5.78
N GLU A 32 38.25 -9.76 -5.64
CA GLU A 32 36.92 -10.36 -5.83
C GLU A 32 36.69 -10.86 -7.26
N LYS A 33 37.20 -10.13 -8.25
CA LYS A 33 37.14 -10.49 -9.66
C LYS A 33 38.01 -11.69 -10.00
N GLU A 34 39.24 -11.76 -9.46
CA GLU A 34 40.14 -12.91 -9.65
C GLU A 34 39.63 -14.19 -9.00
N ARG A 35 38.99 -14.08 -7.83
CA ARG A 35 38.44 -15.23 -7.10
C ARG A 35 37.00 -15.58 -7.47
N ASN A 36 36.38 -14.80 -8.36
CA ASN A 36 34.99 -14.94 -8.82
C ASN A 36 33.99 -15.11 -7.65
N MET A 37 34.22 -14.39 -6.55
CA MET A 37 33.38 -14.43 -5.36
C MET A 37 33.22 -13.01 -4.83
N ALA A 38 31.99 -12.49 -4.90
CA ALA A 38 31.61 -11.28 -4.17
C ALA A 38 31.54 -11.63 -2.67
N TYR A 39 32.47 -11.12 -1.88
CA TYR A 39 32.49 -11.41 -0.45
C TYR A 39 31.49 -10.48 0.24
N ILE A 40 30.22 -10.88 0.28
CA ILE A 40 29.25 -10.17 1.13
C ILE A 40 29.64 -10.46 2.58
N SER A 41 30.21 -9.44 3.23
CA SER A 41 30.58 -9.51 4.63
C SER A 41 29.38 -9.94 5.48
N SER A 42 29.64 -10.51 6.65
CA SER A 42 28.57 -10.88 7.58
C SER A 42 27.69 -9.68 7.95
N VAL A 43 28.25 -8.46 7.95
CA VAL A 43 27.55 -7.20 8.20
C VAL A 43 26.61 -6.86 7.05
N GLU A 44 27.10 -6.90 5.80
CA GLU A 44 26.28 -6.66 4.61
C GLU A 44 25.16 -7.69 4.47
N ARG A 45 25.43 -8.98 4.79
CA ARG A 45 24.38 -10.01 4.80
C ARG A 45 23.29 -9.72 5.83
N ILE A 46 23.66 -9.22 7.01
CA ILE A 46 22.70 -8.82 8.04
C ILE A 46 21.93 -7.58 7.59
N GLY A 47 22.61 -6.61 6.97
CA GLY A 47 22.02 -5.39 6.42
C GLY A 47 20.98 -5.69 5.34
N ILE A 48 21.35 -6.51 4.35
CA ILE A 48 20.45 -6.95 3.27
C ILE A 48 19.24 -7.68 3.84
N ARG A 49 19.45 -8.63 4.77
CA ARG A 49 18.35 -9.38 5.38
C ARG A 49 17.37 -8.46 6.12
N LYS A 50 17.89 -7.53 6.95
CA LYS A 50 17.06 -6.55 7.66
C LYS A 50 16.33 -5.61 6.70
N GLY A 51 17.00 -5.15 5.65
CA GLY A 51 16.41 -4.30 4.63
C GLY A 51 15.26 -4.99 3.90
N LEU A 52 15.46 -6.25 3.51
CA LEU A 52 14.41 -7.06 2.88
C LEU A 52 13.24 -7.33 3.82
N GLU A 53 13.52 -7.71 5.07
CA GLU A 53 12.48 -7.95 6.08
C GLU A 53 11.66 -6.69 6.36
N GLN A 54 12.33 -5.54 6.53
CA GLN A 54 11.68 -4.26 6.73
C GLN A 54 10.86 -3.84 5.50
N GLY A 55 11.44 -3.95 4.30
CA GLY A 55 10.76 -3.60 3.05
C GLY A 55 9.54 -4.47 2.79
N LEU A 56 9.63 -5.78 3.02
CA LEU A 56 8.51 -6.71 2.89
C LEU A 56 7.41 -6.38 3.90
N ARG A 57 7.78 -6.14 5.16
CA ARG A 57 6.83 -5.79 6.20
C ARG A 57 6.10 -4.50 5.89
N GLN A 58 6.82 -3.44 5.53
CA GLN A 58 6.24 -2.15 5.17
C GLN A 58 5.35 -2.26 3.94
N GLY A 59 5.81 -2.95 2.89
CA GLY A 59 5.04 -3.16 1.67
C GLY A 59 3.75 -3.94 1.90
N LEU A 60 3.80 -4.98 2.75
CA LEU A 60 2.63 -5.79 3.09
C LEU A 60 1.64 -5.03 3.97
N GLU A 61 2.12 -4.31 5.00
CA GLU A 61 1.28 -3.46 5.85
C GLU A 61 0.55 -2.39 5.01
N GLN A 62 1.28 -1.65 4.17
CA GLN A 62 0.70 -0.61 3.32
C GLN A 62 -0.25 -1.18 2.26
N GLY A 63 0.14 -2.28 1.61
CA GLY A 63 -0.68 -2.93 0.59
C GLY A 63 -1.99 -3.47 1.16
N LEU A 64 -1.93 -4.09 2.34
CA LEU A 64 -3.11 -4.62 3.03
C LEU A 64 -4.04 -3.49 3.49
N GLU A 65 -3.49 -2.43 4.09
CA GLU A 65 -4.28 -1.28 4.56
C GLU A 65 -5.01 -0.60 3.40
N GLN A 66 -4.31 -0.30 2.30
CA GLN A 66 -4.91 0.32 1.12
C GLN A 66 -5.94 -0.59 0.45
N GLY A 67 -5.62 -1.89 0.32
CA GLY A 67 -6.53 -2.87 -0.27
C GLY A 67 -7.81 -3.04 0.55
N LEU A 68 -7.68 -3.15 1.87
CA LEU A 68 -8.81 -3.28 2.78
C LEU A 68 -9.68 -2.01 2.78
N HIS A 69 -9.07 -0.82 2.84
CA HIS A 69 -9.82 0.43 2.81
C HIS A 69 -10.64 0.58 1.53
N ARG A 70 -10.00 0.38 0.36
CA ARG A 70 -10.69 0.44 -0.94
C ARG A 70 -11.79 -0.61 -1.04
N GLY A 71 -11.51 -1.85 -0.62
CA GLY A 71 -12.48 -2.94 -0.66
C GLY A 71 -13.70 -2.67 0.23
N LEU A 72 -13.49 -2.16 1.44
CA LEU A 72 -14.59 -1.80 2.35
C LEU A 72 -15.41 -0.61 1.83
N GLU A 73 -14.75 0.41 1.27
CA GLU A 73 -15.47 1.55 0.68
C GLU A 73 -16.29 1.15 -0.54
N GLN A 74 -15.71 0.35 -1.45
CA GLN A 74 -16.40 -0.17 -2.61
C GLN A 74 -17.56 -1.08 -2.19
N GLY A 75 -17.33 -2.04 -1.30
CA GLY A 75 -18.38 -2.95 -0.83
C GLY A 75 -19.53 -2.22 -0.12
N ARG A 76 -19.21 -1.17 0.67
CA ARG A 76 -20.23 -0.32 1.30
C ARG A 76 -21.01 0.49 0.25
N HIS A 77 -20.35 1.00 -0.77
CA HIS A 77 -20.98 1.75 -1.86
C HIS A 77 -21.90 0.86 -2.69
N GLU A 78 -21.40 -0.28 -3.18
CA GLU A 78 -22.16 -1.25 -3.96
C GLU A 78 -23.34 -1.79 -3.17
N GLY A 79 -23.14 -2.13 -1.89
CA GLY A 79 -24.21 -2.59 -1.01
C GLY A 79 -25.30 -1.54 -0.80
N MET A 80 -24.92 -0.27 -0.60
CA MET A 80 -25.88 0.82 -0.45
C MET A 80 -26.63 1.11 -1.75
N ALA A 81 -25.94 1.13 -2.89
CA ALA A 81 -26.54 1.35 -4.21
C ALA A 81 -27.51 0.22 -4.56
N GLY A 82 -27.12 -1.05 -4.31
CA GLY A 82 -27.96 -2.22 -4.52
C GLY A 82 -29.22 -2.21 -3.66
N LEU A 83 -29.09 -1.91 -2.37
CA LEU A 83 -30.25 -1.82 -1.49
C LEU A 83 -31.18 -0.68 -1.90
N LEU A 84 -30.64 0.50 -2.23
CA LEU A 84 -31.45 1.62 -2.70
C LEU A 84 -32.16 1.30 -4.02
N ARG A 85 -31.48 0.59 -4.94
CA ARG A 85 -32.09 0.08 -6.19
C ARG A 85 -33.30 -0.78 -5.89
N GLU A 86 -33.16 -1.79 -5.03
CA GLU A 86 -34.26 -2.70 -4.68
C GLU A 86 -35.46 -1.94 -4.09
N GLN A 87 -35.21 -0.97 -3.20
CA GLN A 87 -36.29 -0.16 -2.61
C GLN A 87 -36.99 0.73 -3.64
N LEU A 88 -36.23 1.30 -4.58
CA LEU A 88 -36.78 2.09 -5.68
C LEU A 88 -37.61 1.23 -6.63
N GLU A 89 -37.12 0.06 -6.99
CA GLU A 89 -37.83 -0.89 -7.86
C GLU A 89 -39.11 -1.40 -7.20
N LEU A 90 -39.09 -1.65 -5.88
CA LEU A 90 -40.26 -2.07 -5.13
C LEU A 90 -41.34 -0.99 -5.07
N ARG A 91 -40.95 0.29 -4.90
CA ARG A 91 -41.90 1.40 -4.75
C ARG A 91 -42.41 1.97 -6.08
N PHE A 92 -41.55 2.03 -7.09
CA PHE A 92 -41.83 2.74 -8.35
C PHE A 92 -41.82 1.83 -9.58
N GLY A 93 -41.55 0.54 -9.42
CA GLY A 93 -41.39 -0.41 -10.53
C GLY A 93 -39.98 -0.37 -11.15
N PRO A 94 -39.73 -1.13 -12.22
CA PRO A 94 -38.41 -1.29 -12.81
C PRO A 94 -37.74 0.06 -13.12
N LEU A 95 -36.49 0.21 -12.66
CA LEU A 95 -35.72 1.43 -12.92
C LEU A 95 -35.28 1.49 -14.39
N PRO A 96 -35.40 2.65 -15.05
CA PRO A 96 -34.80 2.84 -16.37
C PRO A 96 -33.27 2.87 -16.27
N ASP A 97 -32.57 2.62 -17.38
CA ASP A 97 -31.10 2.59 -17.46
C ASP A 97 -30.44 3.86 -16.90
N ALA A 98 -31.07 5.01 -17.08
CA ALA A 98 -30.61 6.28 -16.52
C ALA A 98 -30.58 6.27 -14.98
N GLY A 99 -31.56 5.62 -14.34
CA GLY A 99 -31.62 5.47 -12.88
C GLY A 99 -30.55 4.50 -12.37
N LEU A 100 -30.34 3.39 -13.08
CA LEU A 100 -29.27 2.42 -12.76
C LEU A 100 -27.89 3.07 -12.88
N THR A 101 -27.65 3.84 -13.94
CA THR A 101 -26.39 4.57 -14.16
C THR A 101 -26.14 5.58 -13.04
N ARG A 102 -27.18 6.32 -12.61
CA ARG A 102 -27.09 7.27 -11.48
C ARG A 102 -26.69 6.57 -10.18
N LEU A 103 -27.28 5.42 -9.86
CA LEU A 103 -26.95 4.67 -8.65
C LEU A 103 -25.51 4.15 -8.66
N HIS A 104 -25.02 3.69 -9.82
CA HIS A 104 -23.65 3.21 -9.96
C HIS A 104 -22.61 4.34 -9.85
N GLN A 105 -22.91 5.53 -10.39
CA GLN A 105 -21.98 6.66 -10.44
C GLN A 105 -22.02 7.57 -9.21
N ALA A 106 -23.11 7.52 -8.43
CA ALA A 106 -23.28 8.33 -7.25
C ALA A 106 -22.25 7.99 -6.16
N ASP A 107 -21.73 8.98 -5.45
CA ASP A 107 -20.94 8.71 -4.24
C ASP A 107 -21.84 8.30 -3.06
N GLY A 108 -21.22 7.87 -1.97
CA GLY A 108 -21.94 7.44 -0.76
C GLY A 108 -22.77 8.56 -0.11
N ALA A 109 -22.45 9.84 -0.32
CA ALA A 109 -23.22 10.95 0.23
C ALA A 109 -24.52 11.16 -0.55
N MET A 110 -24.44 11.08 -1.88
CA MET A 110 -25.59 11.20 -2.77
C MET A 110 -26.56 10.03 -2.59
N LEU A 111 -26.05 8.80 -2.46
CA LEU A 111 -26.88 7.63 -2.12
C LEU A 111 -27.65 7.83 -0.81
N ARG A 112 -27.03 8.45 0.22
CA ARG A 112 -27.71 8.78 1.50
C ARG A 112 -28.76 9.87 1.39
N ILE A 113 -28.58 10.81 0.47
CA ILE A 113 -29.58 11.84 0.19
C ILE A 113 -30.79 11.20 -0.47
N TRP A 114 -30.57 10.39 -1.51
CA TRP A 114 -31.63 9.67 -2.21
C TRP A 114 -32.37 8.68 -1.31
N ALA A 115 -31.67 7.95 -0.44
CA ALA A 115 -32.29 7.06 0.53
C ALA A 115 -33.25 7.79 1.49
N ARG A 116 -32.93 9.03 1.90
CA ARG A 116 -33.82 9.85 2.73
C ARG A 116 -35.01 10.38 1.93
N ARG A 117 -34.76 10.90 0.73
CA ARG A 117 -35.82 11.41 -0.16
C ARG A 117 -36.80 10.31 -0.55
N LEU A 118 -36.33 9.09 -0.73
CA LEU A 118 -37.15 7.93 -1.03
C LEU A 118 -38.27 7.74 -0.01
N LEU A 119 -38.10 8.11 1.26
CA LEU A 119 -39.13 7.94 2.27
C LEU A 119 -40.37 8.79 1.96
N GLU A 120 -40.18 10.01 1.47
CA GLU A 120 -41.24 11.00 1.24
C GLU A 120 -41.65 11.13 -0.23
N ALA A 121 -40.78 10.69 -1.15
CA ALA A 121 -40.94 10.80 -2.60
C ALA A 121 -42.23 10.15 -3.13
N LYS A 122 -43.08 10.93 -3.81
CA LYS A 122 -44.27 10.38 -4.48
C LYS A 122 -43.97 9.84 -5.89
N THR A 123 -42.85 10.25 -6.48
CA THR A 123 -42.42 9.85 -7.82
C THR A 123 -40.93 9.55 -7.83
N LEU A 124 -40.51 8.72 -8.78
CA LEU A 124 -39.09 8.39 -8.97
C LEU A 124 -38.23 9.66 -9.18
N ASP A 125 -38.72 10.62 -9.96
CA ASP A 125 -38.00 11.88 -10.23
C ASP A 125 -37.75 12.71 -8.97
N SER A 126 -38.68 12.70 -8.01
CA SER A 126 -38.52 13.44 -6.74
C SER A 126 -37.41 12.89 -5.84
N VAL A 127 -36.94 11.66 -6.09
CA VAL A 127 -35.76 11.10 -5.40
C VAL A 127 -34.49 11.77 -5.91
N TRP A 128 -34.44 12.06 -7.22
CA TRP A 128 -33.22 12.50 -7.90
C TRP A 128 -32.94 14.00 -7.78
N GLN A 129 -33.96 14.83 -7.54
CA GLN A 129 -33.86 16.27 -7.29
C GLN A 129 -33.31 16.55 -5.91
#